data_AF-A0AA42Y8Q5-F1
#
_entry.id   AF-A0AA42Y8Q5-F1
#
_cell.length_a   1.000
_cell.length_b   1.000
_cell.length_c   1.000
_cell.angle_alpha   90.00
_cell.angle_beta   90.00
_cell.angle_gamma   90.00
#
_symmetry.space_group_name_H-M   'P 1'
#
loop_
_entity.id
_entity.type
_entity.pdbx_description
1 polymer ?
#
loop_
_entity_poly.entity_id
_entity_poly.type
_entity_poly.pdbx_seq_one_letter_code
_entity_poly.pdbx_strand_id
1 'polypeptide(L)'
;MKLLALVLATLILLIQYPLWLGKGSWFRVREVDQQIHAQREINRRLQARNAALEAEVRNLKVGLEAIEERARSELGMVKRDEIFFQVLEQTPHR
;
A
#
# COMPACT_ATOMS: atom_id res chain seq x y z
N MET A 1 46.79 -45.51 -10.31
CA MET A 1 45.39 -45.72 -9.86
C MET A 1 44.98 -44.82 -8.70
N LYS A 2 45.69 -44.80 -7.56
CA LYS A 2 45.33 -44.00 -6.37
C LYS A 2 45.34 -42.48 -6.59
N LEU A 3 46.30 -41.97 -7.37
CA LEU A 3 46.42 -40.52 -7.65
C LEU A 3 45.23 -39.99 -8.47
N LEU A 4 44.76 -40.78 -9.44
CA LEU A 4 43.63 -40.42 -10.29
C LEU A 4 42.33 -40.37 -9.50
N ALA A 5 42.13 -41.31 -8.57
CA ALA A 5 41.00 -41.32 -7.65
C ALA A 5 41.01 -40.11 -6.71
N LEU A 6 42.18 -39.68 -6.24
CA LEU A 6 42.32 -38.52 -5.36
C LEU A 6 42.00 -37.22 -6.10
N VAL A 7 42.47 -37.06 -7.34
CA VAL A 7 42.12 -35.91 -8.19
C VAL A 7 40.62 -35.86 -8.46
N LEU A 8 40.00 -36.99 -8.79
CA LEU A 8 38.55 -37.09 -9.01
C LEU A 8 37.75 -36.76 -7.73
N ALA A 9 38.17 -37.26 -6.58
CA ALA A 9 37.53 -36.94 -5.30
C ALA A 9 37.62 -35.44 -4.98
N THR A 10 38.77 -34.82 -5.21
CA THR A 10 38.96 -33.37 -5.04
C THR A 10 38.07 -32.56 -5.97
N LEU A 11 37.96 -32.97 -7.24
CA LEU A 11 37.07 -32.34 -8.23
C LEU A 11 35.59 -32.44 -7.82
N ILE A 12 35.17 -33.60 -7.32
CA ILE A 12 33.80 -33.81 -6.83
C ILE A 12 33.52 -32.91 -5.62
N LEU A 13 34.45 -32.82 -4.67
CA LEU A 13 34.33 -31.93 -3.51
C LEU A 13 34.26 -30.45 -3.92
N LEU A 14 35.06 -30.03 -4.89
CA LEU A 14 35.05 -28.67 -5.44
C LEU A 14 33.72 -28.29 -6.08
N ILE A 15 33.01 -29.25 -6.67
CA ILE A 15 31.68 -29.06 -7.28
C ILE A 15 30.57 -29.16 -6.23
N GLN A 16 30.72 -30.01 -5.21
CA GLN A 16 29.74 -30.19 -4.14
C GLN A 16 29.73 -29.04 -3.13
N TYR A 17 30.89 -28.44 -2.84
CA TYR A 17 31.01 -27.36 -1.86
C TYR A 17 30.15 -26.11 -2.20
N PRO A 18 30.11 -25.61 -3.46
CA PRO A 18 29.19 -24.56 -3.87
C PRO A 18 27.71 -24.94 -3.82
N LEU A 19 27.34 -26.23 -3.78
CA LEU A 19 25.94 -26.64 -3.65
C LEU A 19 25.46 -26.56 -2.20
N TRP A 20 26.38 -26.79 -1.25
CA TRP A 20 26.10 -26.64 0.19
C TRP A 20 26.13 -25.18 0.64
N LEU A 21 26.94 -24.33 0.00
CA LEU A 21 27.17 -22.92 0.40
C LEU A 21 26.74 -21.87 -0.64
N GLY A 22 26.38 -22.26 -1.85
CA GLY A 22 25.98 -21.34 -2.92
C GLY A 22 24.50 -20.99 -2.84
N LYS A 23 24.16 -19.86 -3.47
CA LYS A 23 22.86 -19.20 -3.79
C LYS A 23 21.66 -19.33 -2.81
N GLY A 24 21.44 -20.47 -2.16
CA GLY A 24 20.46 -20.75 -1.11
C GLY A 24 21.05 -21.17 0.25
N SER A 25 22.33 -20.88 0.55
CA SER A 25 22.93 -21.15 1.86
C SER A 25 22.04 -20.59 3.00
N TRP A 26 21.76 -21.44 4.00
CA TRP A 26 20.89 -21.17 5.17
C TRP A 26 21.18 -19.84 5.87
N PHE A 27 22.43 -19.37 5.79
CA PHE A 27 22.84 -18.08 6.35
C PHE A 27 22.20 -16.89 5.64
N ARG A 28 22.04 -16.93 4.31
CA ARG A 28 21.42 -15.85 3.54
C ARG A 28 19.90 -15.79 3.74
N VAL A 29 19.26 -16.95 3.95
CA VAL A 29 17.82 -17.02 4.24
C VAL A 29 17.52 -16.29 5.54
N ARG A 30 18.27 -16.51 6.62
CA ARG A 30 18.03 -15.83 7.90
C ARG A 30 18.17 -14.30 7.84
N GLU A 31 19.19 -13.80 7.14
CA GLU A 31 19.41 -12.35 6.99
C GLU A 31 18.29 -11.69 6.17
N VAL A 32 17.92 -12.32 5.05
CA VAL A 32 16.87 -11.79 4.17
C VAL A 32 15.50 -11.90 4.83
N ASP A 33 15.23 -12.97 5.58
CA ASP A 33 13.96 -13.15 6.28
C ASP A 33 13.79 -12.09 7.39
N GLN A 34 14.86 -11.77 8.13
CA GLN A 34 14.84 -10.67 9.11
C GLN A 34 14.53 -9.32 8.47
N GLN A 35 15.13 -9.02 7.31
CA GLN A 35 14.84 -7.78 6.57
C GLN A 35 13.39 -7.73 6.07
N ILE A 36 12.86 -8.87 5.59
CA ILE A 36 11.46 -8.98 5.18
C ILE A 36 10.52 -8.75 6.37
N HIS A 37 10.82 -9.33 7.53
CA HIS A 37 10.02 -9.15 8.74
C HIS A 37 9.99 -7.69 9.21
N ALA A 38 11.15 -7.02 9.26
CA ALA A 38 11.24 -5.62 9.63
C ALA A 38 10.44 -4.73 8.66
N GLN A 39 10.59 -4.96 7.35
CA GLN A 39 9.89 -4.19 6.33
C GLN A 39 8.38 -4.42 6.33
N ARG A 40 7.93 -5.64 6.67
CA ARG A 40 6.50 -5.96 6.82
C ARG A 40 5.85 -5.21 7.98
N GLU A 41 6.52 -5.12 9.12
CA GLU A 41 6.03 -4.36 10.28
C GLU A 41 5.93 -2.86 9.98
N ILE A 42 6.94 -2.29 9.31
CA ILE A 42 6.90 -0.88 8.87
C ILE A 42 5.73 -0.65 7.92
N ASN A 43 5.57 -1.52 6.91
CA ASN A 43 4.46 -1.41 5.96
C ASN A 43 3.10 -1.52 6.65
N ARG A 44 2.91 -2.43 7.59
CA ARG A 44 1.67 -2.56 8.37
C ARG A 44 1.34 -1.27 9.12
N ARG A 45 2.33 -0.67 9.77
CA ARG A 45 2.15 0.60 10.50
C ARG A 45 1.78 1.74 9.56
N LEU A 46 2.41 1.82 8.38
CA LEU A 46 2.09 2.83 7.37
C LEU A 46 0.69 2.63 6.79
N GLN A 47 0.29 1.39 6.50
CA GLN A 47 -1.06 1.06 6.04
C GLN A 47 -2.13 1.46 7.05
N ALA A 48 -1.92 1.17 8.34
CA ALA A 48 -2.85 1.57 9.39
C ALA A 48 -3.01 3.10 9.50
N ARG A 49 -1.90 3.84 9.40
CA ARG A 49 -1.92 5.32 9.38
C ARG A 49 -2.64 5.87 8.16
N ASN A 50 -2.35 5.34 6.98
CA ASN A 50 -3.01 5.76 5.75
C ASN A 50 -4.52 5.51 5.83
N ALA A 51 -4.95 4.35 6.33
CA ALA A 51 -6.36 4.05 6.50
C ALA A 51 -7.06 5.03 7.48
N ALA A 52 -6.38 5.41 8.57
CA ALA A 52 -6.90 6.40 9.52
C ALA A 52 -7.02 7.79 8.89
N LEU A 53 -5.97 8.25 8.20
CA LEU A 53 -5.97 9.55 7.50
C LEU A 53 -7.04 9.60 6.40
N GLU A 54 -7.21 8.51 5.66
CA GLU A 54 -8.24 8.44 4.61
C GLU A 54 -9.65 8.51 5.21
N ALA A 55 -9.87 7.87 6.36
CA ALA A 55 -11.14 7.98 7.08
C ALA A 55 -11.39 9.41 7.58
N GLU A 56 -10.36 10.08 8.09
CA GLU A 56 -10.42 11.49 8.52
C GLU A 56 -10.75 12.42 7.35
N VAL A 57 -10.05 12.27 6.22
CA VAL A 57 -10.34 13.04 4.99
C VAL A 57 -11.77 12.81 4.51
N ARG A 58 -12.26 11.57 4.52
CA ARG A 58 -13.65 11.27 4.16
C ARG A 58 -14.64 11.94 5.10
N ASN A 59 -14.39 11.89 6.41
CA ASN A 59 -15.26 12.53 7.41
C ASN A 59 -15.30 14.05 7.22
N LEU A 60 -14.14 14.69 7.02
CA LEU A 60 -14.06 16.13 6.75
C LEU A 60 -14.84 16.52 5.49
N LYS A 61 -14.72 15.74 4.41
CA LYS A 61 -15.48 16.00 3.17
C LYS A 61 -16.99 15.90 3.39
N VAL A 62 -17.45 14.84 4.03
CA VAL A 62 -18.89 14.65 4.32
C VAL A 62 -19.41 15.76 5.25
N GLY A 63 -18.63 16.16 6.26
CA GLY A 63 -19.00 17.26 7.14
C GLY A 63 -19.09 18.60 6.42
N LEU A 64 -18.17 18.88 5.49
CA LEU A 64 -18.19 20.10 4.69
C LEU A 64 -19.36 20.12 3.69
N GLU A 65 -19.66 18.98 3.05
CA GLU A 65 -20.82 18.84 2.15
C GLU A 65 -22.14 19.09 2.89
N ALA A 66 -22.30 18.53 4.09
CA ALA A 66 -23.49 18.74 4.92
C ALA A 66 -23.66 20.21 5.34
N ILE A 67 -22.57 20.90 5.66
CA ILE A 67 -22.58 22.34 5.97
C ILE A 67 -22.90 23.16 4.72
N GLU A 68 -22.33 22.80 3.57
CA GLU A 68 -22.58 23.47 2.29
C GLU A 68 -24.05 23.34 1.86
N GLU A 69 -24.65 22.15 2.00
CA GLU A 69 -26.06 21.93 1.71
C GLU A 69 -26.97 22.76 2.61
N ARG A 70 -26.67 22.84 3.92
CA ARG A 70 -27.39 23.70 4.88
C ARG A 70 -27.28 25.18 4.49
N ALA A 71 -26.09 25.66 4.14
CA ALA A 71 -25.87 27.05 3.74
C ALA A 71 -26.60 27.41 2.43
N ARG A 72 -26.63 26.48 1.46
CA ARG A 72 -27.37 26.65 0.21
C ARG A 72 -28.88 26.62 0.41
N SER A 73 -29.39 25.64 1.16
CA SER A 73 -30.83 25.44 1.35
C SER A 73 -31.49 26.44 2.29
N GLU A 74 -30.79 26.87 3.35
CA GLU A 74 -31.41 27.74 4.38
C GLU A 74 -31.07 29.21 4.22
N LEU A 75 -29.84 29.50 3.81
CA LEU A 75 -29.34 30.88 3.71
C LEU A 75 -29.27 31.38 2.27
N GLY A 76 -29.59 30.53 1.28
CA GLY A 76 -29.48 30.87 -0.14
C GLY A 76 -28.05 31.26 -0.55
N MET A 77 -27.04 30.81 0.20
CA MET A 77 -25.66 31.19 -0.03
C MET A 77 -25.13 30.49 -1.28
N VAL A 78 -24.46 31.25 -2.14
CA VAL A 78 -23.85 30.79 -3.39
C VAL A 78 -22.36 31.16 -3.37
N LYS A 79 -21.48 30.33 -3.95
CA LYS A 79 -20.05 30.67 -4.03
C LYS A 79 -19.84 31.88 -4.95
N ARG A 80 -18.78 32.66 -4.71
CA ARG A 80 -18.52 33.94 -5.42
C ARG A 80 -18.45 33.81 -6.95
N ASP A 81 -18.05 32.65 -7.46
CA ASP A 81 -17.86 32.38 -8.88
C ASP A 81 -18.79 31.27 -9.41
N GLU A 82 -19.95 31.05 -8.78
CA GLU A 82 -20.90 29.99 -9.14
C GLU A 82 -22.16 30.55 -9.81
N ILE A 83 -22.60 29.90 -10.90
CA ILE A 83 -23.88 30.20 -11.57
C ILE A 83 -24.93 29.22 -11.04
N PHE A 84 -25.88 29.71 -10.26
CA PHE A 84 -26.96 28.92 -9.67
C PHE A 84 -28.19 28.86 -10.57
N PHE A 85 -28.65 27.66 -10.90
CA PHE A 85 -29.88 27.42 -11.66
C PHE A 85 -30.92 26.77 -10.76
N GLN A 86 -32.07 27.43 -10.58
CA GLN A 86 -33.22 26.86 -9.88
C GLN A 86 -34.30 26.51 -10.91
N VAL A 87 -34.58 25.22 -11.06
CA VAL A 87 -35.67 24.75 -11.93
C VAL A 87 -36.96 24.83 -11.14
N LEU A 88 -37.82 25.78 -11.48
CA LEU A 88 -39.19 25.83 -10.95
C LEU A 88 -40.05 24.84 -11.75
N GLU A 89 -40.59 23.82 -11.09
CA GLU A 89 -41.60 22.97 -11.71
C GLU A 89 -42.82 23.83 -12.03
N GLN A 90 -43.20 23.84 -13.31
CA GLN A 90 -44.41 24.54 -13.74
C GLN A 90 -45.61 23.79 -13.17
N THR A 91 -46.24 24.36 -12.15
CA THR A 91 -47.50 23.84 -11.59
C THR A 91 -48.48 23.67 -12.75
N PRO A 92 -48.94 22.44 -13.07
CA PRO A 92 -49.93 22.27 -14.13
C PRO A 92 -51.21 22.93 -13.63
N HIS A 93 -51.58 24.05 -14.24
CA HIS A 93 -52.91 24.62 -14.04
C HIS A 93 -53.95 23.59 -14.50
N ARG A 94 -54.68 23.02 -13.54
CA ARG A 94 -55.93 22.31 -13.79
C ARG A 94 -56.96 22.66 -12.72
#